data_AF-A0A516H571-F1
#
_entry.id   AF-A0A516H571-F1
#
_cell.length_a   1.000
_cell.length_b   1.000
_cell.length_c   1.000
_cell.angle_alpha   90.00
_cell.angle_beta   90.00
_cell.angle_gamma   90.00
#
_symmetry.space_group_name_H-M   'P 1'
#
loop_
_entity.id
_entity.type
_entity.pdbx_description
1 polymer ?
#
loop_
_entity_poly.entity_id
_entity_poly.type
_entity_poly.pdbx_seq_one_letter_code
_entity_poly.pdbx_strand_id
1 'polypeptide(L)' 'MDNSSDAEIYRTARDLIADYGARGAESHANRQLTEMTLASNFVGMLVWRRILRAVKGMNSASASSSATSRRR' A
#
# COMPACT_ATOMS: atom_id res chain seq x y z
N MET A 1 -2.73 -9.56 18.89
CA MET A 1 -3.39 -10.55 18.01
C MET A 1 -3.51 -9.93 16.60
N ASP A 2 -2.41 -9.49 15.97
CA ASP A 2 -2.51 -8.52 14.87
C ASP A 2 -1.59 -8.81 13.67
N ASN A 3 -0.87 -9.93 13.67
CA ASN A 3 0.09 -10.23 12.59
C ASN A 3 -0.59 -10.66 11.27
N SER A 4 -1.77 -11.28 11.36
CA SER A 4 -2.49 -11.76 10.17
C SER A 4 -3.06 -10.61 9.33
N SER A 5 -3.65 -9.61 9.98
CA SER A 5 -4.25 -8.47 9.27
C SER A 5 -3.18 -7.59 8.61
N ASP A 6 -2.03 -7.35 9.25
CA ASP A 6 -0.93 -6.64 8.57
C ASP A 6 -0.37 -7.46 7.40
N ALA A 7 -0.23 -8.79 7.56
CA ALA A 7 0.22 -9.64 6.45
C ALA A 7 -0.71 -9.54 5.23
N GLU A 8 -2.02 -9.51 5.44
CA GLU A 8 -3.01 -9.32 4.36
C GLU A 8 -2.92 -7.94 3.71
N ILE A 9 -2.76 -6.87 4.51
CA ILE A 9 -2.54 -5.50 3.99
C ILE A 9 -1.31 -5.45 3.07
N TYR A 10 -0.21 -6.09 3.49
CA TYR A 10 1.03 -6.11 2.72
C TYR A 10 0.92 -7.00 1.47
N ARG A 11 0.18 -8.12 1.52
CA ARG A 11 -0.11 -8.91 0.32
C ARG A 11 -0.92 -8.10 -0.69
N THR A 12 -2.03 -7.50 -0.28
CA THR A 12 -2.86 -6.68 -1.17
C THR A 12 -2.07 -5.52 -1.76
N ALA A 13 -1.25 -4.84 -0.97
CA ALA A 13 -0.39 -3.76 -1.48
C ALA A 13 0.63 -4.27 -2.51
N ARG A 14 1.21 -5.46 -2.30
CA ARG A 14 2.14 -6.09 -3.26
C ARG A 14 1.44 -6.50 -4.54
N ASP A 15 0.24 -7.06 -4.45
CA ASP A 15 -0.57 -7.47 -5.60
C ASP A 15 -0.97 -6.24 -6.43
N LEU A 16 -1.41 -5.15 -5.78
CA LEU A 16 -1.70 -3.90 -6.48
C LEU A 16 -0.47 -3.32 -7.20
N ILE A 17 0.72 -3.41 -6.60
CA ILE A 17 1.96 -2.97 -7.25
C ILE A 17 2.30 -3.88 -8.44
N ALA A 18 2.07 -5.18 -8.33
CA ALA A 18 2.30 -6.13 -9.42
C ALA A 18 1.34 -5.87 -10.60
N ASP A 19 0.07 -5.58 -10.32
CA ASP A 19 -0.96 -5.38 -11.34
C ASP A 19 -0.88 -4.00 -12.02
N TYR A 20 -0.65 -2.94 -11.24
CA TYR A 20 -0.78 -1.55 -11.72
C TYR A 20 0.55 -0.78 -11.71
N GLY A 21 1.64 -1.37 -11.21
CA GLY A 21 2.86 -0.66 -10.88
C GLY A 21 2.71 0.24 -9.64
N ALA A 22 3.81 0.71 -9.07
CA ALA A 22 3.79 1.47 -7.81
C ALA A 22 2.90 2.73 -7.87
N ARG A 23 3.00 3.52 -8.95
CA ARG A 23 2.16 4.72 -9.14
C ARG A 23 0.69 4.39 -9.38
N GLY A 24 0.40 3.33 -10.14
CA GLY A 24 -0.97 2.88 -10.39
C GLY A 24 -1.64 2.34 -9.12
N ALA A 25 -0.89 1.58 -8.32
CA ALA A 25 -1.34 1.08 -7.01
C ALA A 25 -1.70 2.22 -6.05
N GLU A 26 -0.87 3.28 -5.98
CA GLU A 26 -1.16 4.47 -5.17
C GLU A 26 -2.44 5.18 -5.64
N SER A 27 -2.61 5.35 -6.96
CA SER A 27 -3.82 5.97 -7.53
C SER A 27 -5.07 5.13 -7.25
N HIS A 28 -4.99 3.81 -7.43
CA HIS A 28 -6.07 2.87 -7.16
C HIS A 28 -6.49 2.90 -5.69
N ALA A 29 -5.54 2.81 -4.76
CA ALA A 29 -5.81 2.86 -3.33
C ALA A 29 -6.44 4.19 -2.90
N ASN A 30 -6.02 5.33 -3.49
CA ASN A 30 -6.65 6.63 -3.25
C ASN A 30 -8.08 6.69 -3.77
N ARG A 31 -8.34 6.16 -4.96
CA ARG A 31 -9.70 6.07 -5.51
C ARG A 31 -10.63 5.27 -4.61
N GLN A 32 -10.18 4.10 -4.17
CA GLN A 32 -10.95 3.24 -3.26
C GLN A 32 -11.22 3.92 -1.91
N LEU A 33 -10.25 4.65 -1.37
CA LEU A 33 -10.44 5.43 -0.14
C LEU A 33 -11.53 6.51 -0.30
N THR A 34 -11.56 7.20 -1.44
CA THR A 34 -12.62 8.15 -1.79
C THR A 34 -13.97 7.45 -1.92
N GLU A 35 -14.05 6.32 -2.63
CA GLU A 35 -15.28 5.54 -2.79
C GLU A 35 -15.83 5.07 -1.44
N MET A 36 -14.98 4.56 -0.54
CA MET A 36 -15.39 4.18 0.82
C MET A 36 -15.86 5.36 1.67
N THR A 37 -15.25 6.53 1.49
CA THR A 37 -15.65 7.77 2.17
C THR A 37 -17.04 8.21 1.72
N LEU A 38 -17.29 8.20 0.40
CA LEU A 38 -18.59 8.54 -0.17
C LEU A 38 -19.67 7.52 0.24
N ALA A 39 -19.32 6.24 0.32
CA ALA A 39 -20.21 5.18 0.78
C ALA A 39 -20.43 5.15 2.31
N SER A 40 -19.81 6.07 3.07
CA SER A 40 -19.83 6.06 4.55
C SER A 40 -19.34 4.73 5.17
N ASN A 41 -18.51 3.97 4.45
CA ASN A 41 -17.93 2.72 4.93
C ASN A 41 -16.61 3.00 5.67
N PHE A 42 -16.72 3.27 6.97
CA PHE A 42 -15.57 3.64 7.80
C PHE A 42 -14.52 2.52 7.93
N VAL A 43 -14.96 1.27 8.05
CA VAL A 43 -14.05 0.12 8.16
C VAL A 43 -13.26 -0.06 6.87
N GLY A 44 -13.94 -0.02 5.71
CA GLY A 44 -13.28 -0.09 4.41
C GLY A 44 -12.28 1.05 4.21
N MET A 45 -12.63 2.26 4.64
CA MET A 45 -11.73 3.42 4.58
C MET A 45 -10.44 3.20 5.40
N LEU A 46 -10.55 2.65 6.62
CA LEU A 46 -9.37 2.36 7.47
C LEU A 46 -8.47 1.30 6.84
N VAL A 47 -9.04 0.27 6.24
CA VAL A 47 -8.30 -0.77 5.51
C VAL A 47 -7.54 -0.16 4.33
N TRP A 48 -8.22 0.61 3.47
CA TRP A 48 -7.59 1.26 2.32
C TRP A 48 -6.53 2.29 2.71
N ARG A 49 -6.68 2.99 3.84
CA ARG A 49 -5.62 3.85 4.41
C ARG A 49 -4.36 3.06 4.78
N ARG A 50 -4.51 1.87 5.35
CA ARG A 50 -3.37 0.99 5.69
C ARG A 50 -2.71 0.44 4.43
N ILE A 51 -3.49 0.00 3.43
CA ILE A 51 -2.98 -0.45 2.13
C ILE A 51 -2.18 0.67 1.45
N LEU A 52 -2.73 1.88 1.38
CA LEU A 52 -2.03 3.03 0.79
C LEU A 52 -0.70 3.31 1.49
N ARG A 53 -0.66 3.23 2.83
CA ARG A 53 0.59 3.38 3.59
C ARG A 53 1.59 2.28 3.26
N ALA A 54 1.13 1.03 3.14
CA ALA A 54 1.98 -0.10 2.78
C ALA A 54 2.56 0.06 1.37
N VAL A 55 1.75 0.44 0.38
CA VAL A 55 2.20 0.72 -1.00
C VAL A 55 3.30 1.79 -1.01
N LYS A 56 3.06 2.93 -0.33
CA LYS A 56 4.06 4.02 -0.23
C LYS A 56 5.33 3.59 0.49
N GLY A 57 5.19 2.77 1.55
CA GLY A 57 6.31 2.21 2.29
C GLY A 57 7.18 1.28 1.44
N MET A 58 6.57 0.41 0.64
CA MET A 58 7.28 -0.49 -0.27
C MET A 58 8.00 0.27 -1.39
N ASN A 59 7.35 1.30 -1.97
CA ASN A 59 7.94 2.14 -2.99
C ASN A 59 9.18 2.90 -2.44
N SER A 60 9.09 3.37 -1.19
CA SER A 60 10.20 4.07 -0.51
C SER A 60 11.33 3.12 -0.09
N ALA A 61 11.00 1.90 0.35
CA ALA A 61 11.99 0.89 0.70
C ALA A 61 12.80 0.43 -0.52
N SER A 62 12.14 0.30 -1.68
CA SER A 62 12.78 0.02 -2.97
C SER A 62 13.82 1.08 -3.35
N ALA A 63 13.54 2.35 -3.02
CA ALA A 63 14.46 3.47 -3.26
C ALA A 63 15.63 3.53 -2.25
N SER A 64 15.51 2.92 -1.08
CA SER A 64 16.55 2.92 -0.04
C SER A 64 17.54 1.75 -0.19
N SER A 65 17.11 0.62 -0.76
CA SER A 65 17.97 -0.54 -1.03
C SER A 65 19.04 -0.31 -2.12
N SER A 66 18.94 0.74 -2.93
CA SER A 66 19.93 1.09 -3.96
C SER A 66 21.07 1.99 -3.45
N ALA A 67 21.01 2.50 -2.21
CA ALA A 67 22.04 3.39 -1.66
C ALA A 67 23.15 2.68 -0.84
N THR A 68 22.94 1.43 -0.39
CA THR A 68 23.90 0.72 0.46
C THR A 68 24.89 -0.17 -0.31
N SER A 69 24.62 -0.51 -1.58
CA SER A 69 25.50 -1.42 -2.35
C SER A 69 26.67 -0.75 -3.07
N ARG A 70 26.90 0.57 -2.89
CA ARG A 70 28.03 1.32 -3.49
C ARG A 70 29.03 1.82 -2.45
N ARG A 71 29.18 1.08 -1.35
CA ARG A 71 30.27 1.25 -0.37
C ARG A 71 30.74 -0.14 0.06
N ARG A 72 31.37 -0.87 -0.86
CA ARG A 72 32.24 -1.98 -0.50
C ARG A 72 33.44 -1.98 -1.42
#